data_AF-A0A3M0YUP4-F1
#
_entry.id   AF-A0A3M0YUP4-F1
#
_cell.length_a   1.000
_cell.length_b   1.000
_cell.length_c   1.000
_cell.angle_alpha   90.00
_cell.angle_beta   90.00
_cell.angle_gamma   90.00
#
_symmetry.space_group_name_H-M   'P 1'
#
loop_
_entity.id
_entity.type
_entity.pdbx_description
1 polymer ?
#
loop_
_entity_poly.entity_id
_entity_poly.type
_entity_poly.pdbx_seq_one_letter_code
_entity_poly.pdbx_strand_id
1 'polypeptide(L)'
;MICRDEHGYRILGALDGGEKWEMIYHDRRPALRCGGENVFYSGTFGLDDFMAEAGLAEGWHVRRKQGYAEALRRFDMPFARKMAYTVRHRLGNQHLLVRHDFYPGQGMTVKDGLRVTPVEFVEAIESYRIFSQKLSWGVWSELRSESFEGEEVPLMMEFRRNDGLIIAVGLGHDLWRWRGGLADEKAGVLRCELDNDHGTWKLTWHWQLRSEEELLPELRDFRFTYFIHWYGTTSGDTDGSEDGRVEELRVDE
;
A
#
# COMPACT_ATOMS: atom_id res chain seq x y z
N MET A 1 9.32 18.99 6.89
CA MET A 1 10.15 19.11 8.14
C MET A 1 10.12 17.77 8.87
N ILE A 2 11.22 17.31 9.50
CA ILE A 2 11.21 16.09 10.33
C ILE A 2 11.28 16.50 11.80
N CYS A 3 10.30 16.10 12.60
CA CYS A 3 10.25 16.28 14.04
C CYS A 3 10.37 14.91 14.73
N ARG A 4 11.00 14.86 15.89
CA ARG A 4 11.05 13.67 16.75
C ARG A 4 10.58 14.06 18.14
N ASP A 5 9.69 13.26 18.72
CA ASP A 5 9.26 13.38 20.11
C ASP A 5 9.43 12.03 20.84
N GLU A 6 8.92 11.94 22.07
CA GLU A 6 8.95 10.72 22.88
C GLU A 6 8.06 9.60 22.32
N HIS A 7 7.18 9.91 21.35
CA HIS A 7 6.22 8.99 20.76
C HIS A 7 6.56 8.58 19.32
N GLY A 8 7.61 9.14 18.71
CA GLY A 8 8.13 8.70 17.42
C GLY A 8 8.65 9.83 16.53
N TYR A 9 8.47 9.66 15.21
CA TYR A 9 8.87 10.65 14.20
C TYR A 9 7.64 11.22 13.50
N ARG A 10 7.69 12.50 13.15
CA ARG A 10 6.69 13.16 12.31
C ARG A 10 7.37 13.82 11.12
N ILE A 11 6.80 13.64 9.94
CA ILE A 11 7.25 14.33 8.73
C ILE A 11 6.10 15.23 8.26
N LEU A 12 6.37 16.53 8.20
CA LEU A 12 5.38 17.55 7.84
C LEU A 12 5.59 18.05 6.40
N GLY A 13 4.50 18.31 5.71
CA GLY A 13 4.46 19.08 4.47
C GLY A 13 3.15 19.86 4.31
N ALA A 14 2.93 20.37 3.11
CA ALA A 14 1.72 21.08 2.75
C ALA A 14 1.22 20.59 1.37
N LEU A 15 -0.09 20.61 1.18
CA LEU A 15 -0.74 20.44 -0.11
C LEU A 15 -0.71 21.76 -0.89
N ASP A 16 -0.95 21.66 -2.19
CA ASP A 16 -1.22 22.83 -3.02
C ASP A 16 -2.51 23.48 -2.51
N GLY A 17 -2.43 24.74 -2.08
CA GLY A 17 -3.51 25.42 -1.35
C GLY A 17 -3.22 25.67 0.15
N GLY A 18 -2.09 25.18 0.68
CA GLY A 18 -1.59 25.54 2.01
C GLY A 18 -2.10 24.68 3.17
N GLU A 19 -2.97 23.71 2.89
CA GLU A 19 -3.37 22.71 3.88
C GLU A 19 -2.17 21.88 4.33
N LYS A 20 -2.01 21.68 5.64
CA LYS A 20 -0.87 20.96 6.20
C LYS A 20 -1.19 19.48 6.33
N TRP A 21 -0.22 18.65 5.96
CA TRP A 21 -0.25 17.22 6.21
C TRP A 21 0.93 16.80 7.08
N GLU A 22 0.72 15.75 7.86
CA GLU A 22 1.77 15.09 8.63
C GLU A 22 1.72 13.56 8.47
N MET A 23 2.87 12.96 8.22
CA MET A 23 3.06 11.52 8.32
C MET A 23 3.68 11.20 9.68
N ILE A 24 2.96 10.46 10.51
CA ILE A 24 3.39 10.06 11.85
C ILE A 24 3.91 8.62 11.80
N TYR A 25 5.10 8.39 12.34
CA TYR A 25 5.71 7.07 12.50
C TYR A 25 5.83 6.76 14.00
N HIS A 26 4.96 5.88 14.48
CA HIS A 26 4.98 5.33 15.85
C HIS A 26 5.16 3.81 15.82
N ASP A 27 5.29 3.18 16.99
CA ASP A 27 5.69 1.78 17.15
C ASP A 27 4.79 0.75 16.42
N ARG A 28 3.56 1.12 16.03
CA ARG A 28 2.61 0.20 15.40
C ARG A 28 2.53 0.36 13.88
N ARG A 29 2.07 1.50 13.36
CA ARG A 29 1.85 1.72 11.92
C ARG A 29 1.96 3.21 11.57
N PRO A 30 2.49 3.59 10.40
CA PRO A 30 2.49 5.00 10.02
C PRO A 30 1.09 5.49 9.66
N ALA A 31 0.81 6.75 9.99
CA ALA A 31 -0.48 7.38 9.78
C ALA A 31 -0.30 8.70 9.01
N LEU A 32 -1.11 8.91 7.97
CA LEU A 32 -1.26 10.23 7.37
C LEU A 32 -2.32 11.01 8.14
N ARG A 33 -2.02 12.26 8.46
CA ARG A 33 -2.99 13.23 8.95
C ARG A 33 -3.03 14.47 8.08
N CYS A 34 -4.23 14.95 7.82
CA CYS A 34 -4.51 16.23 7.15
C CYS A 34 -5.46 17.03 8.05
N GLY A 35 -5.25 18.33 8.18
CA GLY A 35 -6.11 19.17 9.05
C GLY A 35 -6.11 18.81 10.54
N GLY A 36 -5.25 17.89 10.99
CA GLY A 36 -5.24 17.35 12.35
C GLY A 36 -6.03 16.05 12.52
N GLU A 37 -6.61 15.49 11.48
CA GLU A 37 -7.39 14.25 11.52
C GLU A 37 -6.66 13.09 10.82
N ASN A 38 -6.91 11.84 11.22
CA ASN A 38 -6.24 10.66 10.66
C ASN A 38 -6.93 10.24 9.36
N VAL A 39 -6.26 10.46 8.25
CA VAL A 39 -6.77 10.13 6.91
C VAL A 39 -6.68 8.62 6.66
N PHE A 40 -5.49 8.05 6.89
CA PHE A 40 -5.28 6.61 6.75
C PHE A 40 -4.13 6.12 7.63
N TYR A 41 -4.13 4.81 7.91
CA TYR A 41 -2.96 4.08 8.36
C TYR A 41 -2.36 3.30 7.19
N SER A 42 -1.07 3.48 6.93
CA SER A 42 -0.36 2.60 5.98
C SER A 42 -0.28 1.24 6.63
N GLY A 43 -0.71 0.21 5.92
CA GLY A 43 -1.12 -1.01 6.57
C GLY A 43 0.00 -2.04 6.74
N THR A 44 -0.42 -3.29 6.71
CA THR A 44 0.28 -4.44 7.29
C THR A 44 0.48 -5.52 6.25
N PHE A 45 1.56 -6.27 6.38
CA PHE A 45 1.80 -7.49 5.62
C PHE A 45 1.53 -8.70 6.53
N GLY A 46 0.90 -9.73 5.98
CA GLY A 46 0.73 -11.03 6.63
C GLY A 46 1.05 -12.16 5.65
N LEU A 47 1.60 -13.25 6.19
CA LEU A 47 1.46 -14.56 5.54
C LEU A 47 0.16 -15.14 6.08
N ASP A 48 -0.71 -15.68 5.24
CA ASP A 48 -1.97 -16.24 5.74
C ASP A 48 -1.72 -17.49 6.62
N ASP A 49 -0.63 -18.22 6.36
CA ASP A 49 -0.13 -19.32 7.22
C ASP A 49 0.41 -18.86 8.57
N PHE A 50 0.74 -17.57 8.68
CA PHE A 50 1.39 -17.01 9.85
C PHE A 50 0.79 -15.65 10.18
N MET A 51 -0.27 -15.67 11.00
CA MET A 51 -0.85 -14.48 11.60
C MET A 51 0.27 -13.63 12.23
N ALA A 52 0.60 -12.51 11.58
CA ALA A 52 1.67 -11.58 11.94
C ALA A 52 1.36 -10.76 13.22
N GLU A 53 0.67 -11.37 14.19
CA GLU A 53 0.37 -10.79 15.49
C GLU A 53 1.54 -10.92 16.48
N ALA A 54 2.62 -11.62 16.12
CA ALA A 54 3.68 -12.02 17.07
C ALA A 54 5.03 -11.28 16.93
N GLY A 55 5.25 -10.42 15.93
CA GLY A 55 6.54 -9.71 15.81
C GLY A 55 6.51 -8.30 16.37
N LEU A 56 7.44 -8.02 17.28
CA LEU A 56 7.70 -6.66 17.75
C LEU A 56 8.57 -5.93 16.72
N ALA A 57 8.13 -4.76 16.28
CA ALA A 57 8.99 -3.86 15.52
C ALA A 57 10.20 -3.46 16.39
N GLU A 58 11.42 -3.53 15.86
CA GLU A 58 12.61 -3.05 16.60
C GLU A 58 12.61 -1.50 16.72
N GLY A 59 11.80 -0.82 15.91
CA GLY A 59 11.58 0.63 15.91
C GLY A 59 11.62 1.25 14.51
N TRP A 60 11.38 2.56 14.41
CA TRP A 60 11.55 3.32 13.16
C TRP A 60 12.87 4.08 13.14
N HIS A 61 13.56 4.02 12.00
CA HIS A 61 14.74 4.83 11.68
C HIS A 61 14.43 5.76 10.51
N VAL A 62 14.47 7.07 10.75
CA VAL A 62 14.17 8.08 9.71
C VAL A 62 15.46 8.76 9.25
N ARG A 63 15.70 8.82 7.93
CA ARG A 63 16.88 9.46 7.35
C ARG A 63 16.49 10.57 6.36
N ARG A 64 16.91 11.80 6.67
CA ARG A 64 16.63 12.99 5.85
C ARG A 64 17.30 12.96 4.47
N LYS A 65 18.52 12.38 4.36
CA LYS A 65 19.40 12.55 3.19
C LYS A 65 18.92 11.84 1.90
N GLN A 66 17.80 11.13 1.94
CA GLN A 66 17.22 10.42 0.78
C GLN A 66 15.67 10.41 0.79
N GLY A 67 15.02 11.15 1.71
CA GLY A 67 13.56 11.19 1.80
C GLY A 67 12.92 9.84 2.14
N TYR A 68 13.47 9.09 3.08
CA TYR A 68 12.87 7.82 3.49
C TYR A 68 12.91 7.59 5.01
N ALA A 69 11.88 6.92 5.49
CA ALA A 69 11.76 6.30 6.79
C ALA A 69 11.85 4.78 6.60
N GLU A 70 12.51 4.07 7.49
CA GLU A 70 12.67 2.62 7.41
C GLU A 70 12.46 2.02 8.80
N ALA A 71 11.64 0.98 8.89
CA ALA A 71 11.55 0.14 10.06
C ALA A 71 12.05 -1.25 9.70
N LEU A 72 13.01 -1.74 10.46
CA LEU A 72 13.29 -3.16 10.50
C LEU A 72 12.37 -3.77 11.56
N ARG A 73 11.61 -4.80 11.21
CA ARG A 73 10.84 -5.57 12.19
C ARG A 73 11.27 -7.02 12.12
N ARG A 74 11.87 -7.52 13.20
CA ARG A 74 12.21 -8.93 13.29
C ARG A 74 11.04 -9.66 13.94
N PHE A 75 10.57 -10.71 13.28
CA PHE A 75 9.51 -11.56 13.80
C PHE A 75 10.17 -12.84 14.29
N ASP A 76 10.07 -13.08 15.59
CA ASP A 76 10.35 -14.39 16.14
C ASP A 76 9.07 -15.22 15.99
N MET A 77 9.11 -16.18 15.07
CA MET A 77 7.95 -17.04 14.81
C MET A 77 7.91 -18.18 15.84
N PRO A 78 6.72 -18.76 16.10
CA PRO A 78 6.61 -20.00 16.86
C PRO A 78 7.56 -21.07 16.30
N PHE A 79 8.10 -21.93 17.18
CA PHE A 79 8.98 -23.06 16.83
C PHE A 79 10.41 -22.70 16.37
N ALA A 80 10.96 -21.57 16.83
CA ALA A 80 12.37 -21.18 16.66
C ALA A 80 12.84 -20.95 15.21
N ARG A 81 11.90 -20.82 14.26
CA ARG A 81 12.21 -20.38 12.89
C ARG A 81 12.24 -18.86 12.88
N LYS A 82 13.40 -18.29 12.53
CA LYS A 82 13.58 -16.84 12.46
C LYS A 82 13.13 -16.32 11.11
N MET A 83 12.36 -15.25 11.13
CA MET A 83 11.87 -14.57 9.95
C MET A 83 12.25 -13.10 10.09
N ALA A 84 13.01 -12.58 9.13
CA ALA A 84 13.29 -11.15 9.09
C ALA A 84 12.32 -10.50 8.12
N TYR A 85 11.82 -9.33 8.49
CA TYR A 85 10.95 -8.53 7.65
C TYR A 85 11.35 -7.07 7.74
N THR A 86 11.49 -6.42 6.59
CA THR A 86 11.84 -5.01 6.53
C THR A 86 10.71 -4.26 5.87
N VAL A 87 10.35 -3.12 6.45
CA VAL A 87 9.41 -2.17 5.84
C VAL A 87 10.14 -0.88 5.60
N ARG A 88 10.19 -0.47 4.33
CA ARG A 88 10.80 0.79 3.93
C ARG A 88 9.75 1.71 3.35
N HIS A 89 9.64 2.90 3.92
CA HIS A 89 8.73 3.97 3.52
C HIS A 89 9.55 5.09 2.89
N ARG A 90 9.49 5.23 1.57
CA ARG A 90 10.07 6.38 0.88
C ARG A 90 9.00 7.43 0.69
N LEU A 91 9.18 8.57 1.33
CA LEU A 91 8.21 9.65 1.36
C LEU A 91 8.69 10.79 0.43
N GLY A 92 7.81 11.20 -0.46
CA GLY A 92 7.92 12.45 -1.22
C GLY A 92 6.96 13.52 -0.71
N ASN A 93 6.69 14.53 -1.53
CA ASN A 93 5.80 15.64 -1.13
C ASN A 93 4.35 15.19 -0.89
N GLN A 94 3.84 14.27 -1.70
CA GLN A 94 2.44 13.83 -1.67
C GLN A 94 2.31 12.33 -1.95
N HIS A 95 3.43 11.60 -1.92
CA HIS A 95 3.46 10.16 -2.15
C HIS A 95 4.26 9.45 -1.07
N LEU A 96 3.85 8.22 -0.81
CA LEU A 96 4.51 7.24 0.03
C LEU A 96 4.70 5.97 -0.79
N LEU A 97 5.95 5.61 -1.07
CA LEU A 97 6.28 4.30 -1.62
C LEU A 97 6.64 3.37 -0.45
N VAL A 98 5.92 2.27 -0.32
CA VAL A 98 6.14 1.28 0.72
C VAL A 98 6.70 0.01 0.09
N ARG A 99 7.78 -0.50 0.68
CA ARG A 99 8.40 -1.76 0.29
C ARG A 99 8.47 -2.69 1.50
N HIS A 100 7.93 -3.88 1.32
CA HIS A 100 8.03 -5.01 2.24
C HIS A 100 9.06 -5.97 1.67
N ASP A 101 10.13 -6.22 2.43
CA ASP A 101 11.09 -7.27 2.13
C ASP A 101 10.94 -8.37 3.17
N PHE A 102 10.79 -9.60 2.72
CA PHE A 102 10.59 -10.75 3.59
C PHE A 102 11.66 -11.81 3.37
N TYR A 103 12.19 -12.30 4.48
CA TYR A 103 13.32 -13.21 4.55
C TYR A 103 12.93 -14.42 5.40
N PRO A 104 12.37 -15.47 4.78
CA PRO A 104 12.02 -16.69 5.49
C PRO A 104 13.30 -17.39 5.95
N GLY A 105 13.21 -18.03 7.11
CA GLY A 105 14.24 -18.94 7.59
C GLY A 105 14.33 -20.19 6.72
N GLN A 106 15.50 -20.82 6.69
CA GLN A 106 15.73 -22.07 5.97
C GLN A 106 14.71 -23.15 6.39
N GLY A 107 14.08 -23.80 5.41
CA GLY A 107 13.10 -24.86 5.64
C GLY A 107 11.70 -24.40 6.06
N MET A 108 11.42 -23.09 6.05
CA MET A 108 10.05 -22.57 6.08
C MET A 108 9.31 -22.97 4.79
N THR A 109 8.01 -23.19 4.89
CA THR A 109 7.12 -23.40 3.75
C THR A 109 5.96 -22.42 3.85
N VAL A 110 5.46 -21.97 2.69
CA VAL A 110 4.22 -21.19 2.56
C VAL A 110 3.20 -22.10 1.86
N LYS A 111 2.00 -22.23 2.43
CA LYS A 111 0.97 -23.18 2.01
C LYS A 111 -0.29 -22.47 1.51
N ASP A 112 -0.77 -21.45 2.22
CA ASP A 112 -2.03 -20.79 1.90
C ASP A 112 -1.83 -19.58 0.99
N GLY A 113 -0.89 -18.71 1.35
CA GLY A 113 -0.69 -17.48 0.58
C GLY A 113 -0.13 -16.31 1.38
N LEU A 114 -0.10 -15.16 0.70
CA LEU A 114 0.37 -13.89 1.23
C LEU A 114 -0.73 -12.85 1.14
N ARG A 115 -0.82 -11.97 2.14
CA ARG A 115 -1.71 -10.82 2.12
C ARG A 115 -0.98 -9.52 2.46
N VAL A 116 -1.36 -8.45 1.77
CA VAL A 116 -0.90 -7.09 2.06
C VAL A 116 -2.11 -6.18 2.15
N THR A 117 -2.32 -5.57 3.30
CA THR A 117 -3.29 -4.50 3.48
C THR A 117 -2.51 -3.19 3.34
N PRO A 118 -2.42 -2.56 2.16
CA PRO A 118 -1.73 -1.28 1.98
C PRO A 118 -2.27 -0.14 2.84
N VAL A 119 -3.58 -0.11 3.08
CA VAL A 119 -4.24 1.03 3.66
C VAL A 119 -5.47 0.62 4.45
N GLU A 120 -5.65 1.29 5.59
CA GLU A 120 -6.89 1.30 6.35
C GLU A 120 -7.36 2.75 6.45
N PHE A 121 -8.55 3.04 5.92
CA PHE A 121 -9.17 4.36 5.98
C PHE A 121 -9.97 4.48 7.28
N VAL A 122 -9.68 5.53 8.05
CA VAL A 122 -10.26 5.76 9.39
C VAL A 122 -11.51 6.65 9.31
N GLU A 123 -11.74 7.26 8.16
CA GLU A 123 -12.77 8.27 7.94
C GLU A 123 -13.68 7.91 6.75
N ALA A 124 -14.74 8.70 6.60
CA ALA A 124 -15.72 8.53 5.54
C ALA A 124 -15.11 8.81 4.16
N ILE A 125 -14.81 7.73 3.44
CA ILE A 125 -14.64 7.72 2.00
C ILE A 125 -16.04 7.72 1.37
N GLU A 126 -16.27 8.60 0.40
CA GLU A 126 -17.55 8.75 -0.30
C GLU A 126 -17.66 7.78 -1.47
N SER A 127 -16.61 7.76 -2.28
CA SER A 127 -16.60 7.06 -3.56
C SER A 127 -15.20 6.59 -3.90
N TYR A 128 -15.13 5.66 -4.84
CA TYR A 128 -13.86 5.17 -5.35
C TYR A 128 -13.93 4.94 -6.87
N ARG A 129 -12.77 4.89 -7.53
CA ARG A 129 -12.66 4.47 -8.93
C ARG A 129 -11.42 3.61 -9.14
N ILE A 130 -11.45 2.81 -10.20
CA ILE A 130 -10.40 1.83 -10.51
C ILE A 130 -9.63 2.25 -11.75
N PHE A 131 -8.31 2.15 -11.70
CA PHE A 131 -7.47 2.09 -12.89
C PHE A 131 -7.20 0.62 -13.23
N SER A 132 -7.74 0.18 -14.36
CA SER A 132 -7.75 -1.24 -14.75
C SER A 132 -6.49 -1.65 -15.51
N GLN A 133 -6.32 -2.97 -15.73
CA GLN A 133 -5.25 -3.50 -16.58
C GLN A 133 -5.39 -3.10 -18.06
N LYS A 134 -6.56 -2.59 -18.48
CA LYS A 134 -6.77 -1.98 -19.81
C LYS A 134 -6.23 -0.55 -19.90
N LEU A 135 -5.50 -0.09 -18.87
CA LEU A 135 -4.88 1.22 -18.80
C LEU A 135 -5.88 2.39 -18.91
N SER A 136 -7.05 2.20 -18.31
CA SER A 136 -8.12 3.19 -18.30
C SER A 136 -8.74 3.32 -16.92
N TRP A 137 -9.21 4.53 -16.65
CA TRP A 137 -10.01 4.85 -15.48
C TRP A 137 -11.46 4.39 -15.66
N GLY A 138 -11.97 3.69 -14.65
CA GLY A 138 -13.39 3.51 -14.46
C GLY A 138 -14.08 4.79 -13.96
N VAL A 139 -15.39 4.69 -13.82
CA VAL A 139 -16.22 5.76 -13.24
C VAL A 139 -16.12 5.77 -11.71
N TRP A 140 -16.37 6.93 -11.11
CA TRP A 140 -16.56 7.03 -9.67
C TRP A 140 -17.81 6.24 -9.27
N SER A 141 -17.64 5.36 -8.32
CA SER A 141 -18.66 4.45 -7.82
C SER A 141 -18.85 4.65 -6.32
N GLU A 142 -20.08 4.45 -5.85
CA GLU A 142 -20.37 4.38 -4.42
C GLU A 142 -19.56 3.26 -3.75
N LEU A 143 -19.15 3.52 -2.52
CA LEU A 143 -18.30 2.61 -1.77
C LEU A 143 -19.09 1.37 -1.31
N ARG A 144 -18.62 0.19 -1.69
CA ARG A 144 -19.19 -1.10 -1.29
C ARG A 144 -18.08 -2.14 -1.20
N SER A 145 -18.30 -3.21 -0.44
CA SER A 145 -17.35 -4.31 -0.41
C SER A 145 -17.24 -4.95 -1.79
N GLU A 146 -16.02 -5.10 -2.29
CA GLU A 146 -15.75 -5.66 -3.61
C GLU A 146 -14.52 -6.56 -3.61
N SER A 147 -14.52 -7.50 -4.55
CA SER A 147 -13.44 -8.46 -4.73
C SER A 147 -13.12 -8.59 -6.20
N PHE A 148 -11.84 -8.45 -6.55
CA PHE A 148 -11.31 -8.55 -7.91
C PHE A 148 -10.29 -9.68 -7.97
N GLU A 149 -10.29 -10.46 -9.05
CA GLU A 149 -9.41 -11.62 -9.20
C GLU A 149 -8.76 -11.68 -10.58
N GLY A 150 -7.52 -12.17 -10.64
CA GLY A 150 -6.82 -12.41 -11.90
C GLY A 150 -6.60 -11.14 -12.73
N GLU A 151 -7.14 -11.12 -13.95
CA GLU A 151 -7.02 -9.98 -14.89
C GLU A 151 -7.86 -8.77 -14.48
N GLU A 152 -8.85 -8.95 -13.59
CA GLU A 152 -9.71 -7.88 -13.10
C GLU A 152 -9.09 -7.11 -11.93
N VAL A 153 -7.97 -7.60 -11.37
CA VAL A 153 -7.28 -6.95 -10.27
C VAL A 153 -6.85 -5.54 -10.69
N PRO A 154 -7.26 -4.50 -9.93
CA PRO A 154 -6.92 -3.11 -10.25
C PRO A 154 -5.41 -2.90 -10.16
N LEU A 155 -4.86 -2.11 -11.10
CA LEU A 155 -3.48 -1.62 -10.98
C LEU A 155 -3.38 -0.52 -9.92
N MET A 156 -4.44 0.27 -9.79
CA MET A 156 -4.59 1.33 -8.81
C MET A 156 -6.07 1.58 -8.49
N MET A 157 -6.34 1.99 -7.27
CA MET A 157 -7.65 2.46 -6.83
C MET A 157 -7.51 3.87 -6.27
N GLU A 158 -8.44 4.75 -6.64
CA GLU A 158 -8.56 6.08 -6.05
C GLU A 158 -9.80 6.16 -5.18
N PHE A 159 -9.65 6.79 -4.03
CA PHE A 159 -10.68 6.96 -3.02
C PHE A 159 -10.86 8.44 -2.76
N ARG A 160 -12.11 8.91 -2.81
CA ARG A 160 -12.46 10.32 -2.59
C ARG A 160 -13.12 10.48 -1.22
N ARG A 161 -12.62 11.42 -0.44
CA ARG A 161 -13.23 11.87 0.83
C ARG A 161 -14.27 12.97 0.56
N ASN A 162 -15.14 13.18 1.54
CA ASN A 162 -16.18 14.22 1.50
C ASN A 162 -15.61 15.65 1.39
N ASP A 163 -14.35 15.86 1.77
CA ASP A 163 -13.65 17.15 1.69
C ASP A 163 -12.94 17.37 0.33
N GLY A 164 -13.03 16.41 -0.59
CA GLY A 164 -12.38 16.46 -1.90
C GLY A 164 -10.93 15.96 -1.91
N LEU A 165 -10.38 15.49 -0.78
CA LEU A 165 -9.09 14.80 -0.78
C LEU A 165 -9.22 13.46 -1.51
N ILE A 166 -8.34 13.22 -2.48
CA ILE A 166 -8.21 11.94 -3.17
C ILE A 166 -6.98 11.21 -2.68
N ILE A 167 -7.14 9.92 -2.41
CA ILE A 167 -6.08 8.99 -2.02
C ILE A 167 -6.01 7.91 -3.09
N ALA A 168 -4.90 7.87 -3.83
CA ALA A 168 -4.62 6.83 -4.80
C ALA A 168 -3.73 5.75 -4.17
N VAL A 169 -4.11 4.50 -4.29
CA VAL A 169 -3.36 3.35 -3.80
C VAL A 169 -3.13 2.41 -4.97
N GLY A 170 -1.86 2.18 -5.32
CA GLY A 170 -1.51 1.38 -6.47
C GLY A 170 -0.41 0.38 -6.18
N LEU A 171 -0.39 -0.66 -7.01
CA LEU A 171 0.66 -1.65 -7.01
C LEU A 171 1.94 -1.01 -7.56
N GLY A 172 3.07 -1.26 -6.90
CA GLY A 172 4.38 -0.82 -7.39
C GLY A 172 4.88 -1.69 -8.55
N HIS A 173 5.98 -1.27 -9.16
CA HIS A 173 6.62 -1.95 -10.29
C HIS A 173 7.05 -3.42 -10.01
N ASP A 174 7.09 -3.85 -8.75
CA ASP A 174 7.59 -5.15 -8.32
C ASP A 174 6.53 -6.27 -8.27
N LEU A 175 5.30 -6.04 -8.73
CA LEU A 175 4.29 -7.11 -8.84
C LEU A 175 4.83 -8.35 -9.60
N TRP A 176 5.71 -8.10 -10.58
CA TRP A 176 6.40 -9.11 -11.38
C TRP A 176 7.35 -10.01 -10.59
N ARG A 177 8.04 -9.49 -9.57
CA ARG A 177 8.90 -10.32 -8.71
C ARG A 177 8.10 -11.20 -7.76
N TRP A 178 6.89 -10.75 -7.43
CA TRP A 178 5.94 -11.54 -6.68
C TRP A 178 5.43 -12.70 -7.51
N ARG A 179 5.00 -12.42 -8.75
CA ARG A 179 4.55 -13.47 -9.69
C ARG A 179 5.64 -14.47 -10.07
N GLY A 180 6.89 -14.04 -10.24
CA GLY A 180 7.99 -14.93 -10.66
C GLY A 180 8.86 -15.48 -9.52
N GLY A 181 8.80 -14.91 -8.32
CA GLY A 181 9.57 -15.33 -7.15
C GLY A 181 8.81 -16.29 -6.22
N LEU A 182 7.48 -16.30 -6.27
CA LEU A 182 6.65 -17.28 -5.56
C LEU A 182 6.58 -18.59 -6.35
N ALA A 183 6.32 -18.56 -7.66
CA ALA A 183 6.16 -19.77 -8.49
C ALA A 183 6.00 -19.41 -9.97
N ASP A 184 5.72 -20.38 -10.84
CA ASP A 184 5.09 -20.12 -12.14
C ASP A 184 3.72 -19.42 -11.91
N GLU A 185 3.27 -18.54 -12.81
CA GLU A 185 1.98 -17.82 -12.70
C GLU A 185 0.78 -18.79 -12.54
N LYS A 186 0.99 -20.07 -12.88
CA LYS A 186 0.03 -21.17 -12.70
C LYS A 186 -0.19 -21.61 -11.26
N ALA A 187 0.71 -21.31 -10.33
CA ALA A 187 0.66 -21.87 -8.97
C ALA A 187 -0.21 -21.05 -8.00
N GLY A 188 -0.65 -19.86 -8.38
CA GLY A 188 -1.45 -19.00 -7.51
C GLY A 188 -2.37 -18.05 -8.26
N VAL A 189 -3.15 -17.29 -7.50
CA VAL A 189 -4.09 -16.30 -8.02
C VAL A 189 -3.94 -15.01 -7.21
N LEU A 190 -3.80 -13.88 -7.92
CA LEU A 190 -3.84 -12.55 -7.32
C LEU A 190 -5.30 -12.13 -7.13
N ARG A 191 -5.64 -11.68 -5.93
CA ARG A 191 -6.94 -11.14 -5.56
C ARG A 191 -6.77 -9.79 -4.88
N CYS A 192 -7.76 -8.92 -5.03
CA CYS A 192 -7.85 -7.63 -4.36
C CYS A 192 -9.22 -7.53 -3.69
N GLU A 193 -9.25 -7.26 -2.39
CA GLU A 193 -10.45 -7.08 -1.59
C GLU A 193 -10.53 -5.64 -1.09
N LEU A 194 -11.66 -4.97 -1.31
CA LEU A 194 -12.04 -3.76 -0.62
C LEU A 194 -13.14 -4.13 0.36
N ASP A 195 -12.88 -4.02 1.65
CA ASP A 195 -13.81 -4.44 2.70
C ASP A 195 -14.08 -3.35 3.72
N ASN A 196 -15.29 -3.34 4.26
CA ASN A 196 -15.65 -2.52 5.41
C ASN A 196 -15.71 -3.37 6.68
N ASP A 197 -14.79 -3.10 7.60
CA ASP A 197 -14.74 -3.72 8.91
C ASP A 197 -15.14 -2.68 9.97
N HIS A 198 -16.38 -2.77 10.45
CA HIS A 198 -16.93 -1.89 11.48
C HIS A 198 -16.74 -0.38 11.19
N GLY A 199 -16.94 0.04 9.94
CA GLY A 199 -16.80 1.43 9.52
C GLY A 199 -15.39 1.82 9.07
N THR A 200 -14.40 0.92 9.19
CA THR A 200 -13.04 1.11 8.65
C THR A 200 -12.95 0.42 7.29
N TRP A 201 -12.65 1.17 6.23
CA TRP A 201 -12.41 0.57 4.91
C TRP A 201 -10.98 0.08 4.80
N LYS A 202 -10.81 -1.14 4.29
CA LYS A 202 -9.51 -1.79 4.11
C LYS A 202 -9.39 -2.25 2.67
N LEU A 203 -8.28 -1.88 2.05
CA LEU A 203 -7.88 -2.47 0.77
C LEU A 203 -6.84 -3.53 1.08
N THR A 204 -7.03 -4.76 0.58
CA THR A 204 -6.11 -5.88 0.78
C THR A 204 -5.83 -6.59 -0.54
N TRP A 205 -4.56 -6.84 -0.83
CA TRP A 205 -4.13 -7.71 -1.92
C TRP A 205 -3.72 -9.06 -1.37
N HIS A 206 -4.20 -10.13 -2.00
CA HIS A 206 -3.92 -11.51 -1.66
C HIS A 206 -3.22 -12.20 -2.83
N TRP A 207 -2.22 -13.01 -2.54
CA TRP A 207 -1.76 -14.06 -3.42
C TRP A 207 -2.05 -15.38 -2.78
N GLN A 208 -3.04 -16.08 -3.32
CA GLN A 208 -3.45 -17.38 -2.83
C GLN A 208 -2.78 -18.47 -3.65
N LEU A 209 -2.13 -19.42 -2.98
CA LEU A 209 -1.58 -20.60 -3.62
C LEU A 209 -2.70 -21.59 -3.95
N ARG A 210 -2.56 -22.32 -5.06
CA ARG A 210 -3.49 -23.41 -5.40
C ARG A 210 -3.22 -24.58 -4.45
N SER A 211 -4.28 -25.28 -4.02
CA SER A 211 -4.32 -26.18 -2.85
C SER A 211 -3.38 -27.39 -2.82
N GLU A 212 -2.48 -27.54 -3.78
CA GLU A 212 -1.53 -28.66 -3.90
C GLU A 212 -0.06 -28.20 -4.01
N GLU A 213 0.20 -26.88 -4.06
CA GLU A 213 1.54 -26.32 -4.24
C GLU A 213 2.11 -25.84 -2.90
N GLU A 214 3.16 -26.49 -2.40
CA GLU A 214 3.95 -25.96 -1.27
C GLU A 214 5.12 -25.14 -1.80
N LEU A 215 5.28 -23.90 -1.33
CA LEU A 215 6.43 -23.09 -1.70
C LEU A 215 7.56 -23.23 -0.69
N LEU A 216 8.73 -23.61 -1.21
CA LEU A 216 10.01 -23.55 -0.51
C LEU A 216 10.72 -22.25 -0.89
N PRO A 217 10.70 -21.24 -0.02
CA PRO A 217 11.25 -19.95 -0.34
C PRO A 217 12.78 -19.90 -0.29
N GLU A 218 13.41 -19.20 -1.22
CA GLU A 218 14.79 -18.74 -1.10
C GLU A 218 14.87 -17.39 -0.35
N LEU A 219 16.05 -17.07 0.16
CA LEU A 219 16.34 -15.95 1.07
C LEU A 219 16.04 -14.54 0.50
N ARG A 220 15.51 -14.38 -0.72
CA ARG A 220 15.24 -13.07 -1.35
C ARG A 220 13.89 -12.97 -2.08
N ASP A 221 13.01 -13.95 -1.92
CA ASP A 221 11.96 -14.18 -2.92
C ASP A 221 10.70 -13.34 -2.75
N PHE A 222 10.48 -12.73 -1.58
CA PHE A 222 9.24 -12.00 -1.33
C PHE A 222 9.53 -10.53 -1.07
N ARG A 223 9.41 -9.76 -2.14
CA ARG A 223 9.32 -8.31 -2.09
C ARG A 223 7.95 -7.90 -2.59
N PHE A 224 7.27 -7.07 -1.81
CA PHE A 224 6.06 -6.40 -2.25
C PHE A 224 6.24 -4.89 -2.14
N THR A 225 5.89 -4.19 -3.20
CA THR A 225 5.96 -2.73 -3.26
C THR A 225 4.60 -2.19 -3.64
N TYR A 226 4.11 -1.20 -2.91
CA TYR A 226 2.94 -0.41 -3.29
C TYR A 226 3.22 1.07 -3.06
N PHE A 227 2.40 1.92 -3.64
CA PHE A 227 2.44 3.35 -3.36
C PHE A 227 1.08 3.85 -2.89
N ILE A 228 1.14 4.90 -2.09
CA ILE A 228 0.01 5.73 -1.72
C ILE A 228 0.34 7.15 -2.20
N HIS A 229 -0.58 7.80 -2.89
CA HIS A 229 -0.48 9.19 -3.30
C HIS A 229 -1.72 9.94 -2.82
N TRP A 230 -1.60 11.19 -2.40
CA TRP A 230 -2.73 11.99 -1.96
C TRP A 230 -2.67 13.41 -2.49
N TYR A 231 -3.81 13.93 -2.93
CA TYR A 231 -3.91 15.24 -3.54
C TYR A 231 -5.34 15.77 -3.37
N GLY A 232 -5.48 17.08 -3.22
CA GLY A 232 -6.80 17.71 -3.19
C GLY A 232 -7.34 17.91 -4.61
N THR A 233 -8.65 17.85 -4.77
CA THR A 233 -9.28 18.51 -5.92
C THR A 233 -9.23 20.00 -5.66
N THR A 234 -8.45 20.76 -6.44
CA THR A 234 -8.65 22.21 -6.49
C THR A 234 -10.13 22.47 -6.75
N SER A 235 -10.79 23.21 -5.86
CA SER A 235 -12.16 23.67 -6.03
C SER A 235 -12.26 24.42 -7.37
N GLY A 236 -12.69 23.72 -8.42
CA GLY A 236 -12.59 24.20 -9.81
C GLY A 236 -13.02 23.17 -10.85
N ASP A 237 -12.82 21.86 -10.59
CA ASP A 237 -13.29 20.81 -11.51
C ASP A 237 -14.71 20.38 -11.14
N THR A 238 -15.67 21.29 -11.32
CA THR A 238 -17.06 20.90 -11.55
C THR A 238 -17.18 20.27 -12.92
N ASP A 239 -17.84 19.11 -12.98
CA ASP A 239 -18.33 18.41 -14.17
C ASP A 239 -18.45 19.27 -15.44
N GLY A 240 -17.74 18.87 -16.48
CA GLY A 240 -17.82 19.48 -17.79
C GLY A 240 -17.05 18.67 -18.83
N SER A 241 -17.71 17.69 -19.42
CA SER A 241 -17.36 17.18 -20.74
C SER A 241 -17.09 18.32 -21.73
N GLU A 242 -15.93 18.33 -22.39
CA GLU A 242 -15.79 18.31 -23.85
C GLU A 242 -14.34 18.63 -24.28
N ASP A 243 -13.95 17.98 -25.37
CA ASP A 243 -12.79 18.20 -26.24
C ASP A 243 -11.40 17.78 -25.78
N GLY A 244 -11.02 16.61 -26.31
CA GLY A 244 -9.65 16.16 -26.38
C GLY A 244 -8.76 17.09 -27.19
N ARG A 245 -7.56 17.30 -26.67
CA ARG A 245 -6.34 17.46 -27.45
C ARG A 245 -5.24 16.65 -26.80
N VAL A 246 -4.91 15.53 -27.43
CA VAL A 246 -3.60 14.90 -27.28
C VAL A 246 -2.62 15.87 -27.94
N GLU A 247 -1.91 16.66 -27.14
CA GLU A 247 -0.72 17.34 -27.65
C GLU A 247 0.37 16.28 -27.82
N GLU A 248 0.61 15.90 -29.08
CA GLU A 248 1.80 15.16 -29.48
C GLU A 248 3.05 15.92 -29.01
N LEU A 249 3.77 15.33 -28.06
CA LEU A 249 5.14 15.70 -27.74
C LEU A 249 6.00 15.44 -28.99
N ARG A 250 6.26 16.49 -29.76
CA ARG A 250 7.35 16.50 -30.75
C ARG A 250 8.67 16.43 -29.99
N VAL A 251 9.40 15.35 -30.24
CA VAL A 251 10.81 15.24 -29.92
C VAL A 251 11.55 15.93 -31.06
N ASP A 252 12.11 17.11 -30.79
CA ASP A 252 13.04 17.75 -31.70
C ASP A 252 14.40 17.01 -31.66
N GLU A 253 14.99 16.84 -32.85
CA GLU A 253 16.18 16.04 -33.19
C GLU A 253 17.47 16.42 -32.43
#